data_AF-A0A3D6B9R2-F1
#
_entry.id   AF-A0A3D6B9R2-F1
#
_cell.length_a   1.000
_cell.length_b   1.000
_cell.length_c   1.000
_cell.angle_alpha   90.00
_cell.angle_beta   90.00
_cell.angle_gamma   90.00
#
_symmetry.space_group_name_H-M   'P 1'
#
loop_
_entity.id
_entity.type
_entity.pdbx_description
1 polymer ?
#
loop_
_entity_poly.entity_id
_entity_poly.type
_entity_poly.pdbx_seq_one_letter_code
_entity_poly.pdbx_strand_id
1 'polypeptide(L)'
;MFKLFQLFILSIFLVTFSSEISAQQNNDTSKVLVKFNEPMSHDGIYNIDNYLILRDETTPVEIFKVGVVPGDTAVVLFTEKYVPQSSYTIIINNLKDKAGNVISESHKMAFY
;
A
#
# COMPACT_ATOMS: atom_id res chain seq x y z
N MET A 1 50.55 23.24 55.02
CA MET A 1 51.12 22.79 53.73
C MET A 1 50.00 22.06 52.99
N PHE A 2 49.44 22.70 51.97
CA PHE A 2 48.25 22.23 51.23
C PHE A 2 48.56 20.95 50.45
N LYS A 3 47.73 19.90 50.58
CA LYS A 3 47.70 18.81 49.60
C LYS A 3 46.40 18.90 48.81
N LEU A 4 46.60 18.96 47.50
CA LEU A 4 45.68 19.24 46.40
C LEU A 4 44.37 18.43 46.47
N PHE A 5 43.27 19.15 46.25
CA PHE A 5 41.95 18.60 45.96
C PHE A 5 41.99 17.93 44.58
N GLN A 6 41.84 16.61 44.52
CA GLN A 6 41.79 15.89 43.26
C GLN A 6 40.36 16.01 42.72
N LEU A 7 40.15 16.91 41.76
CA LEU A 7 38.88 17.12 41.08
C LEU A 7 38.60 15.91 40.19
N PHE A 8 37.64 15.08 40.58
CA PHE A 8 37.13 14.00 39.73
C PHE A 8 36.19 14.64 38.70
N ILE A 9 36.67 14.86 37.47
CA ILE A 9 35.78 15.26 36.37
C ILE A 9 34.98 14.01 35.98
N LEU A 10 33.75 13.94 36.46
CA LEU A 10 32.76 12.99 35.97
C LEU A 10 32.37 13.40 34.54
N SER A 11 32.92 12.71 33.56
CA SER A 11 32.51 12.85 32.16
C SER A 11 31.07 12.36 32.01
N ILE A 12 30.13 13.29 31.93
CA ILE A 12 28.73 13.00 31.57
C ILE A 12 28.72 12.66 30.08
N PHE A 13 28.60 11.38 29.75
CA PHE A 13 28.26 10.94 28.40
C PHE A 13 26.80 11.34 28.15
N LEU A 14 26.57 12.45 27.44
CA LEU A 14 25.25 12.79 26.93
C LEU A 14 24.88 11.75 25.86
N VAL A 15 24.08 10.75 26.23
CA VAL A 15 23.48 9.83 25.26
C VAL A 15 22.43 10.62 24.48
N THR A 16 22.77 11.07 23.28
CA THR A 16 21.80 11.68 22.37
C THR A 16 20.99 10.56 21.73
N PHE A 17 19.76 10.35 22.18
CA PHE A 17 18.81 9.51 21.45
C PHE A 17 18.35 10.27 20.20
N SER A 18 19.06 10.12 19.08
CA SER A 18 18.57 10.61 17.78
C SER A 18 17.49 9.67 17.24
N SER A 19 16.38 10.23 16.76
CA SER A 19 15.40 9.46 16.01
C SER A 19 16.04 8.95 14.72
N GLU A 20 16.21 7.64 14.60
CA GLU A 20 16.70 7.00 13.39
C GLU A 20 15.53 6.44 12.58
N ILE A 21 15.56 6.66 11.27
CA ILE A 21 14.66 5.98 10.33
C ILE A 21 15.41 4.81 9.69
N SER A 22 14.73 3.69 9.52
CA SER A 22 15.17 2.60 8.66
C SER A 22 14.08 2.31 7.64
N ALA A 23 14.49 2.05 6.41
CA ALA A 23 13.60 1.69 5.32
C ALA A 23 14.19 0.50 4.56
N GLN A 24 13.35 -0.47 4.24
CA GLN A 24 13.72 -1.63 3.43
C GLN A 24 12.62 -1.89 2.41
N GLN A 25 13.02 -2.23 1.18
CA GLN A 25 12.09 -2.72 0.17
C GLN A 25 11.75 -4.19 0.44
N ASN A 26 10.46 -4.52 0.50
CA ASN A 26 10.01 -5.91 0.54
C ASN A 26 9.86 -6.46 -0.90
N ASN A 27 10.77 -7.35 -1.29
CA ASN A 27 10.74 -8.01 -2.60
C ASN A 27 9.72 -9.16 -2.69
N ASP A 28 8.99 -9.42 -1.61
CA ASP A 28 7.94 -10.43 -1.52
C ASP A 28 6.53 -9.84 -1.66
N THR A 29 6.45 -8.66 -2.28
CA THR A 29 5.18 -7.98 -2.58
C THR A 29 5.14 -7.59 -4.06
N SER A 30 3.95 -7.30 -4.56
CA SER A 30 3.75 -6.85 -5.94
C SER A 30 2.78 -5.68 -6.00
N LYS A 31 2.67 -5.08 -7.19
CA LYS A 31 1.80 -3.93 -7.45
C LYS A 31 0.98 -4.17 -8.71
N VAL A 32 -0.32 -3.92 -8.63
CA VAL A 32 -1.26 -3.99 -9.76
C VAL A 32 -1.81 -2.59 -10.01
N LEU A 33 -1.62 -2.08 -11.23
CA LEU A 33 -2.20 -0.80 -11.66
C LEU A 33 -3.54 -1.05 -12.33
N VAL A 34 -4.62 -0.62 -11.69
CA VAL A 34 -5.99 -0.69 -12.23
C VAL A 34 -6.34 0.68 -12.79
N LYS A 35 -6.77 0.74 -14.04
CA LYS A 35 -7.16 2.00 -14.70
C LYS A 35 -8.66 2.04 -14.92
N PHE A 36 -9.25 3.19 -14.63
CA PHE A 36 -10.64 3.52 -14.92
C PHE A 36 -10.68 4.45 -16.13
N ASN A 37 -11.79 4.42 -16.86
CA ASN A 37 -12.04 5.31 -18.00
C ASN A 37 -12.49 6.72 -17.56
N GLU A 38 -12.84 6.90 -16.30
CA GLU A 38 -13.27 8.17 -15.72
C GLU A 38 -12.82 8.31 -14.25
N PRO A 39 -12.81 9.53 -13.69
CA PRO A 39 -12.46 9.74 -12.29
C PRO A 39 -13.46 9.08 -11.34
N MET A 40 -12.94 8.30 -10.40
CA MET A 40 -13.74 7.59 -9.40
C MET A 40 -13.99 8.45 -8.15
N SER A 41 -15.09 8.18 -7.45
CA SER A 41 -15.42 8.79 -6.17
C SER A 41 -14.46 8.32 -5.08
N HIS A 42 -14.17 9.18 -4.10
CA HIS A 42 -13.44 8.79 -2.90
C HIS A 42 -14.28 7.94 -1.94
N ASP A 43 -15.60 7.89 -2.14
CA ASP A 43 -16.50 6.95 -1.46
C ASP A 43 -16.22 5.52 -1.95
N GLY A 44 -15.40 4.80 -1.19
CA GLY A 44 -15.09 3.39 -1.42
C GLY A 44 -13.82 3.08 -2.21
N ILE A 45 -13.21 4.02 -2.94
CA ILE A 45 -11.99 3.75 -3.74
C ILE A 45 -10.77 3.35 -2.89
N TYR A 46 -10.75 3.69 -1.61
CA TYR A 46 -9.69 3.29 -0.68
C TYR A 46 -10.01 1.98 0.05
N ASN A 47 -11.24 1.47 -0.06
CA ASN A 47 -11.67 0.28 0.65
C ASN A 47 -11.18 -0.97 -0.07
N ILE A 48 -10.33 -1.75 0.59
CA ILE A 48 -9.79 -3.00 0.05
C ILE A 48 -10.91 -3.99 -0.29
N ASP A 49 -12.00 -4.01 0.47
CA ASP A 49 -13.13 -4.94 0.25
C ASP A 49 -13.86 -4.73 -1.09
N ASN A 50 -13.63 -3.59 -1.75
CA ASN A 50 -14.15 -3.31 -3.08
C ASN A 50 -13.29 -3.92 -4.21
N TYR A 51 -12.20 -4.60 -3.89
CA TYR A 51 -11.27 -5.20 -4.83
C TYR A 51 -11.05 -6.68 -4.47
N LEU A 52 -11.24 -7.56 -5.46
CA LEU A 52 -10.88 -8.97 -5.35
C LEU A 52 -9.95 -9.30 -6.51
N ILE A 53 -8.81 -9.93 -6.21
CA ILE A 53 -7.94 -10.52 -7.21
C ILE A 53 -7.99 -12.04 -7.03
N LEU A 54 -8.25 -12.76 -8.12
CA LEU A 54 -8.19 -14.21 -8.19
C LEU A 54 -7.02 -14.62 -9.08
N ARG A 55 -6.15 -15.48 -8.55
CA ARG A 55 -5.12 -16.21 -9.29
C ARG A 55 -5.68 -17.57 -9.71
N ASP A 56 -5.47 -17.93 -10.97
CA ASP A 56 -5.91 -19.20 -11.56
C ASP A 56 -7.40 -19.48 -11.27
N GLU A 57 -8.22 -18.42 -11.44
CA GLU A 57 -9.69 -18.35 -11.25
C GLU A 57 -10.24 -18.63 -9.84
N THR A 58 -9.41 -19.13 -8.92
CA THR A 58 -9.91 -19.76 -7.68
C THR A 58 -9.20 -19.30 -6.42
N THR A 59 -7.95 -18.84 -6.53
CA THR A 59 -7.13 -18.53 -5.36
C THR A 59 -7.12 -17.03 -5.12
N PRO A 60 -7.69 -16.53 -4.00
CA PRO A 60 -7.62 -15.11 -3.67
C PRO A 60 -6.17 -14.67 -3.47
N VAL A 61 -5.83 -13.51 -4.02
CA VAL A 61 -4.55 -12.82 -3.80
C VAL A 61 -4.78 -11.75 -2.73
N GLU A 62 -3.95 -11.75 -1.69
CA GLU A 62 -4.07 -10.76 -0.61
C GLU A 62 -3.71 -9.35 -1.11
N ILE A 63 -4.54 -8.37 -0.74
CA ILE A 63 -4.35 -6.94 -1.02
C ILE A 63 -4.11 -6.24 0.31
N PHE A 64 -2.92 -5.67 0.48
CA PHE A 64 -2.51 -5.00 1.71
C PHE A 64 -2.91 -3.53 1.75
N LYS A 65 -2.99 -2.89 0.57
CA LYS A 65 -3.22 -1.45 0.46
C LYS A 65 -3.75 -1.08 -0.91
N VAL A 66 -4.60 -0.06 -0.94
CA VAL A 66 -4.98 0.67 -2.15
C VAL A 66 -4.37 2.07 -2.11
N GLY A 67 -3.64 2.45 -3.15
CA GLY A 67 -3.19 3.82 -3.38
C GLY A 67 -3.91 4.42 -4.58
N VAL A 68 -4.42 5.64 -4.45
CA VAL A 68 -5.07 6.35 -5.57
C VAL A 68 -4.03 7.19 -6.32
N VAL A 69 -4.04 7.10 -7.65
CA VAL A 69 -3.20 7.93 -8.52
C VAL A 69 -3.85 9.31 -8.67
N PRO A 70 -3.08 10.42 -8.66
CA PRO A 70 -3.63 11.76 -8.89
C PRO A 70 -4.50 11.82 -10.15
N GLY A 71 -5.71 12.38 -10.00
CA GLY A 71 -6.74 12.40 -11.05
C GLY A 71 -7.85 11.36 -10.86
N ASP A 72 -7.70 10.45 -9.88
CA ASP A 72 -8.71 9.45 -9.49
C ASP A 72 -9.10 8.45 -10.60
N THR A 73 -8.30 8.37 -11.67
CA THR A 73 -8.52 7.49 -12.83
C THR A 73 -7.72 6.19 -12.74
N ALA A 74 -6.97 5.97 -11.66
CA ALA A 74 -6.28 4.72 -11.42
C ALA A 74 -6.04 4.47 -9.94
N VAL A 75 -5.94 3.19 -9.59
CA VAL A 75 -5.44 2.75 -8.28
C VAL A 75 -4.26 1.80 -8.45
N VAL A 76 -3.37 1.84 -7.46
CA VAL A 76 -2.30 0.86 -7.27
C VAL A 76 -2.68 -0.03 -6.10
N LEU A 77 -2.93 -1.30 -6.40
CA LEU A 77 -3.12 -2.34 -5.39
C LEU A 77 -1.76 -2.89 -5.01
N PHE A 78 -1.46 -2.91 -3.71
CA PHE A 78 -0.27 -3.53 -3.16
C PHE A 78 -0.65 -4.92 -2.69
N THR A 79 -0.03 -5.95 -3.26
CA THR A 79 -0.47 -7.33 -3.11
C THR A 79 0.66 -8.22 -2.60
N GLU A 80 0.31 -9.45 -2.22
CA GLU A 80 1.30 -10.53 -2.13
C GLU A 80 2.05 -10.71 -3.46
N LYS A 81 3.17 -11.44 -3.41
CA LYS A 81 4.06 -11.62 -4.55
C LYS A 81 3.37 -12.24 -5.76
N TYR A 82 3.63 -11.64 -6.91
CA TYR A 82 3.25 -12.19 -8.21
C TYR A 82 3.91 -13.55 -8.46
N VAL A 83 3.09 -14.52 -8.86
CA VAL A 83 3.50 -15.85 -9.30
C VAL A 83 3.56 -15.87 -10.83
N PRO A 84 4.74 -16.10 -11.44
CA PRO A 84 4.87 -16.23 -12.89
C PRO A 84 4.07 -17.41 -13.45
N GLN A 85 3.58 -17.26 -14.67
CA GLN A 85 2.80 -18.27 -15.42
C GLN A 85 1.39 -18.58 -14.89
N SER A 86 0.93 -17.88 -13.84
CA SER A 86 -0.48 -17.90 -13.43
C SER A 86 -1.31 -16.87 -14.19
N SER A 87 -2.63 -17.09 -14.28
CA SER A 87 -3.60 -16.09 -14.74
C SER A 87 -4.14 -15.27 -13.58
N TYR A 88 -4.48 -14.01 -13.83
CA TYR A 88 -5.09 -13.15 -12.82
C TYR A 88 -6.35 -12.45 -13.35
N THR A 89 -7.35 -12.41 -12.47
CA THR A 89 -8.62 -11.72 -12.69
C THR A 89 -8.85 -10.74 -11.56
N ILE A 90 -9.05 -9.47 -11.87
CA ILE A 90 -9.53 -8.48 -10.90
C ILE A 90 -11.05 -8.31 -11.03
N ILE A 91 -11.72 -8.24 -9.89
CA ILE A 91 -13.16 -7.99 -9.76
C ILE A 91 -13.32 -6.78 -8.85
N ILE A 92 -14.01 -5.77 -9.36
CA ILE A 92 -14.31 -4.52 -8.66
C ILE A 92 -15.76 -4.57 -8.17
N ASN A 93 -16.03 -4.18 -6.93
CA ASN A 93 -17.39 -4.12 -6.40
C ASN A 93 -17.66 -2.77 -5.75
N ASN A 94 -18.90 -2.28 -5.87
CA ASN A 94 -19.41 -1.12 -5.14
C ASN A 94 -18.63 0.20 -5.34
N LEU A 95 -17.80 0.32 -6.40
CA LEU A 95 -17.15 1.58 -6.75
C LEU A 95 -18.06 2.44 -7.60
N LYS A 96 -18.04 3.75 -7.32
CA LYS A 96 -18.81 4.77 -8.03
C LYS A 96 -17.90 5.78 -8.70
N ASP A 97 -18.34 6.31 -9.83
CA ASP A 97 -17.76 7.53 -10.41
C ASP A 97 -18.08 8.77 -9.55
N LYS A 98 -17.55 9.94 -9.93
CA LYS A 98 -17.85 11.22 -9.25
C LYS A 98 -19.31 11.69 -9.37
N ALA A 99 -20.08 11.13 -10.30
CA ALA A 99 -21.51 11.40 -10.46
C ALA A 99 -22.39 10.45 -9.62
N GLY A 100 -21.79 9.42 -9.00
CA GLY A 100 -22.48 8.42 -8.18
C GLY A 100 -22.91 7.16 -8.93
N ASN A 101 -22.53 7.01 -10.22
CA ASN A 101 -22.83 5.81 -11.00
C ASN A 101 -21.93 4.66 -10.56
N VAL A 102 -22.53 3.52 -10.20
CA VAL A 102 -21.79 2.30 -9.83
C VAL A 102 -21.28 1.61 -11.10
N ILE A 103 -20.06 1.05 -11.05
CA ILE A 103 -19.54 0.20 -12.14
C ILE A 103 -20.50 -0.96 -12.39
N SER A 104 -20.92 -1.14 -13.64
CA SER A 104 -21.88 -2.19 -14.00
C SER A 104 -21.27 -3.58 -13.96
N GLU A 105 -22.13 -4.59 -13.76
CA GLU A 105 -21.74 -6.01 -13.72
C GLU A 105 -20.92 -6.47 -14.95
N SER A 106 -21.22 -5.94 -16.13
CA SER A 106 -20.51 -6.26 -17.38
C SER A 106 -19.10 -5.65 -17.49
N HIS A 107 -18.75 -4.70 -16.63
CA HIS A 107 -17.49 -3.93 -16.70
C HIS A 107 -16.64 -4.06 -15.44
N LYS A 108 -17.08 -4.84 -14.46
CA LYS A 108 -16.41 -4.95 -13.17
C LYS A 108 -15.20 -5.89 -13.15
N MET A 109 -14.92 -6.57 -14.26
CA MET A 109 -13.88 -7.59 -14.37
C MET A 109 -12.81 -7.21 -15.39
N ALA A 110 -11.56 -7.50 -15.09
CA ALA A 110 -10.43 -7.37 -16.01
C ALA A 110 -9.39 -8.48 -15.77
N PHE A 111 -8.67 -8.86 -16.83
CA PHE A 111 -7.61 -9.89 -16.80
C PHE A 111 -6.23 -9.25 -16.92
N TYR A 112 -5.20 -9.84 -16.29
CA TYR A 112 -3.81 -9.42 -16.44
C TYR A 112 -2.79 -10.56 -16.21
#